data_AF-A0A3C0N938-F1
#
_entry.id   AF-A0A3C0N938-F1
#
_cell.length_a   1.000
_cell.length_b   1.000
_cell.length_c   1.000
_cell.angle_alpha   90.00
_cell.angle_beta   90.00
_cell.angle_gamma   90.00
#
_symmetry.space_group_name_H-M   'P 1'
#
loop_
_entity.id
_entity.type
_entity.pdbx_description
1 polymer ?
#
loop_
_entity_poly.entity_id
_entity_poly.type
_entity_poly.pdbx_seq_one_letter_code
_entity_poly.pdbx_strand_id
1 'polypeptide(L)'
;MRVASFFAGIGGFDLGFERAGMKVVFQCEIDPFCQQILKRHWPQVPIHEDITTLVPPTIPTADLWCAGWPCQDLSNANTERKGLTGQRSGLFYKFVELVAEVHPAWLVLENVP
;
A
#
# COMPACT_ATOMS: atom_id res chain seq x y z
N MET A 1 -15.18 -3.12 -9.20
CA MET A 1 -14.18 -3.77 -8.32
C MET A 1 -13.86 -2.85 -7.16
N ARG A 2 -13.59 -3.42 -5.99
CA ARG A 2 -13.18 -2.74 -4.76
C ARG A 2 -11.66 -2.83 -4.62
N VAL A 3 -11.02 -1.71 -4.28
CA VAL A 3 -9.57 -1.59 -4.20
C VAL A 3 -9.12 -1.25 -2.77
N ALA A 4 -8.11 -1.96 -2.28
CA ALA A 4 -7.37 -1.61 -1.08
C ALA A 4 -5.96 -1.12 -1.46
N SER A 5 -5.62 0.09 -1.06
CA SER A 5 -4.36 0.77 -1.41
C SER A 5 -3.39 0.75 -0.25
N PHE A 6 -2.23 0.12 -0.41
CA PHE A 6 -1.19 0.00 0.60
C PHE A 6 0.03 0.82 0.18
N PHE A 7 0.68 1.49 1.14
CA PHE A 7 1.72 2.48 0.83
C PHE A 7 1.18 3.52 -0.15
N ALA A 8 -0.02 4.05 0.15
CA ALA A 8 -0.83 4.79 -0.79
C ALA A 8 -0.17 6.10 -1.29
N GLY A 9 0.79 6.63 -0.53
CA GLY A 9 1.38 7.94 -0.74
C GLY A 9 0.29 8.99 -0.87
N ILE A 10 0.37 9.81 -1.91
CA ILE A 10 -0.63 10.84 -2.18
C ILE A 10 -1.88 10.32 -2.91
N GLY A 11 -2.02 9.01 -3.13
CA GLY A 11 -3.19 8.39 -3.77
C GLY A 11 -3.10 8.28 -5.30
N GLY A 12 -1.90 8.05 -5.84
CA GLY A 12 -1.70 7.92 -7.30
C GLY A 12 -2.44 6.73 -7.89
N PHE A 13 -2.31 5.55 -7.26
CA PHE A 13 -3.06 4.35 -7.62
C PHE A 13 -4.57 4.57 -7.45
N ASP A 14 -4.97 5.10 -6.30
CA ASP A 14 -6.34 5.38 -5.92
C ASP A 14 -7.07 6.16 -7.02
N LEU A 15 -6.49 7.28 -7.46
CA LEU A 15 -7.04 8.11 -8.53
C LEU A 15 -7.07 7.37 -9.89
N GLY A 16 -6.04 6.59 -10.20
CA GLY A 16 -5.98 5.78 -11.43
C GLY A 16 -7.09 4.73 -11.47
N PHE A 17 -7.31 4.02 -10.37
CA PHE A 17 -8.34 2.99 -10.27
C PHE A 17 -9.75 3.57 -10.28
N GLU A 18 -10.00 4.72 -9.64
CA GLU A 18 -11.30 5.39 -9.75
C GLU A 18 -11.59 5.85 -11.18
N ARG A 19 -10.59 6.37 -11.90
CA ARG A 19 -10.72 6.70 -13.33
C ARG A 19 -11.02 5.47 -14.20
N ALA A 20 -10.59 4.29 -13.78
CA ALA A 20 -10.92 3.02 -14.41
C ALA A 20 -12.28 2.44 -13.97
N GLY A 21 -13.08 3.17 -13.19
CA GLY A 21 -14.41 2.74 -12.73
C GLY A 21 -14.40 1.81 -11.52
N MET A 22 -13.27 1.73 -10.79
CA MET A 22 -13.18 0.99 -9.54
C MET A 22 -13.49 1.87 -8.33
N LYS A 23 -13.68 1.27 -7.16
CA LYS A 23 -13.94 1.98 -5.91
C LYS A 23 -12.86 1.69 -4.90
N VAL A 24 -12.16 2.74 -4.44
CA VAL A 24 -11.23 2.63 -3.31
C VAL A 24 -12.05 2.47 -2.03
N VAL A 25 -11.73 1.45 -1.23
CA VAL A 25 -12.45 1.11 0.00
C VAL A 25 -11.56 1.10 1.24
N PHE A 26 -10.25 1.18 1.06
CA PHE A 26 -9.28 1.17 2.14
C PHE A 26 -7.95 1.77 1.69
N GLN A 27 -7.29 2.48 2.60
CA GLN A 27 -5.96 3.06 2.40
C GLN A 27 -5.07 2.73 3.60
N CYS A 28 -3.78 2.47 3.36
CA CYS A 28 -2.76 2.37 4.39
C CYS A 28 -1.57 3.26 4.05
N GLU A 29 -1.28 4.24 4.90
CA GLU A 29 -0.23 5.24 4.67
C GLU A 29 0.32 5.81 5.99
N ILE A 30 1.64 5.74 6.16
CA ILE A 30 2.35 6.13 7.39
C ILE A 30 2.69 7.62 7.42
N ASP A 31 2.86 8.25 6.26
CA ASP A 31 3.26 9.66 6.16
C ASP A 31 2.06 10.60 6.44
N PRO A 32 2.10 11.43 7.50
CA PRO A 32 0.98 12.28 7.86
C PRO A 32 0.63 13.35 6.82
N PHE A 33 1.58 13.79 5.99
CA PHE A 33 1.31 14.74 4.91
C PHE A 33 0.51 14.07 3.79
N CYS A 34 0.91 12.87 3.40
CA CYS A 34 0.17 12.03 2.45
C CYS A 34 -1.25 11.75 2.96
N GLN A 35 -1.41 11.38 4.23
CA GLN A 35 -2.73 11.18 4.83
C GLN A 35 -3.64 12.43 4.75
N GLN A 36 -3.10 13.65 4.87
CA GLN A 36 -3.89 14.87 4.73
C GLN A 36 -4.46 15.02 3.31
N ILE A 37 -3.67 14.66 2.30
CA ILE A 37 -4.11 14.66 0.90
C ILE A 37 -5.17 13.58 0.70
N LEU A 38 -4.92 12.36 1.18
CA LEU A 38 -5.87 11.25 1.09
C LEU A 38 -7.22 11.59 1.74
N LYS A 39 -7.22 12.16 2.95
CA LYS A 39 -8.45 12.60 3.65
C LYS A 39 -9.20 13.68 2.90
N ARG A 40 -8.50 14.55 2.16
CA ARG A 40 -9.13 15.59 1.33
C ARG A 40 -9.85 15.00 0.13
N HIS A 41 -9.28 14.00 -0.53
CA HIS A 41 -9.82 13.41 -1.75
C HIS A 41 -10.81 12.26 -1.47
N TRP A 42 -10.56 11.48 -0.42
CA TRP A 42 -11.36 10.32 0.00
C TRP A 42 -11.77 10.41 1.48
N PRO A 43 -12.57 11.43 1.87
CA PRO A 43 -12.91 11.67 3.28
C PRO A 43 -13.71 10.55 3.96
N GLN A 44 -14.28 9.63 3.18
CA GLN A 44 -15.07 8.49 3.67
C GLN A 44 -14.33 7.16 3.59
N VAL A 45 -13.11 7.14 3.05
CA VAL A 45 -12.30 5.92 2.97
C VAL A 45 -11.49 5.82 4.25
N PRO A 46 -11.56 4.68 4.97
CA PRO A 46 -10.75 4.47 6.16
C PRO A 46 -9.26 4.42 5.79
N ILE A 47 -8.45 5.10 6.60
CA ILE A 47 -6.99 5.12 6.48
C ILE A 47 -6.40 4.48 7.73
N HIS A 48 -5.59 3.45 7.54
CA HIS A 48 -4.75 2.88 8.59
C HIS A 48 -3.32 3.41 8.48
N GLU A 49 -2.69 3.75 9.60
CA GLU A 49 -1.40 4.43 9.59
C GLU A 49 -0.24 3.47 9.28
N ASP A 50 -0.11 2.39 10.05
CA ASP A 50 1.07 1.53 9.98
C ASP A 50 0.68 0.10 9.60
N ILE A 51 1.16 -0.36 8.45
CA ILE A 51 0.95 -1.72 7.95
C ILE A 51 1.43 -2.80 8.93
N THR A 52 2.44 -2.52 9.75
CA THR A 52 2.97 -3.49 10.73
C THR A 52 2.01 -3.76 11.89
N THR A 53 1.03 -2.87 12.10
CA THR A 53 -0.01 -2.98 13.12
C THR A 53 -1.37 -3.39 12.54
N LEU A 54 -1.45 -3.53 11.21
CA LEU A 54 -2.67 -3.86 10.51
C LEU A 54 -3.00 -5.34 10.72
N VAL A 55 -4.26 -5.64 11.05
CA VAL A 55 -4.74 -7.02 11.21
C VAL A 55 -5.76 -7.34 10.12
N PRO A 56 -5.73 -8.54 9.51
CA PRO A 56 -6.62 -8.87 8.38
C PRO A 56 -8.12 -8.61 8.61
N PRO A 57 -8.71 -8.87 9.80
CA PRO A 57 -10.11 -8.56 10.05
C PRO A 57 -10.46 -7.06 9.97
N THR A 58 -9.50 -6.15 10.10
CA THR A 58 -9.74 -4.70 9.98
C THR A 58 -9.68 -4.21 8.53
N ILE A 59 -9.24 -5.04 7.59
CA ILE A 59 -9.15 -4.69 6.18
C ILE A 59 -10.52 -4.97 5.52
N PRO A 60 -11.21 -3.96 4.98
CA PRO A 60 -12.44 -4.18 4.24
C PRO A 60 -12.22 -5.13 3.05
N THR A 61 -13.21 -5.98 2.75
CA THR A 61 -13.15 -6.85 1.57
C THR A 61 -12.89 -6.03 0.30
N ALA A 62 -11.89 -6.44 -0.47
CA ALA A 62 -11.47 -5.81 -1.71
C ALA A 62 -11.05 -6.89 -2.73
N ASP A 63 -11.36 -6.66 -4.01
CA ASP A 63 -11.03 -7.58 -5.11
C ASP A 63 -9.57 -7.43 -5.53
N LEU A 64 -9.06 -6.20 -5.47
CA LEU A 64 -7.72 -5.81 -5.92
C LEU A 64 -6.98 -5.12 -4.79
N TRP A 65 -5.76 -5.55 -4.53
CA TRP A 65 -4.83 -4.85 -3.66
C TRP A 65 -3.72 -4.24 -4.49
N CYS A 66 -3.36 -3.00 -4.20
CA CYS A 66 -2.22 -2.33 -4.84
C CYS A 66 -1.19 -1.86 -3.82
N ALA A 67 0.08 -1.90 -4.20
CA ALA A 67 1.19 -1.49 -3.35
C ALA A 67 2.36 -0.90 -4.16
N GLY A 68 2.86 0.26 -3.74
CA GLY A 68 4.13 0.85 -4.17
C GLY A 68 5.01 1.10 -2.95
N TRP A 69 5.88 0.16 -2.59
CA TRP A 69 6.62 0.19 -1.31
C TRP A 69 8.00 0.86 -1.45
N PRO A 70 8.54 1.45 -0.37
CA PRO A 70 9.84 2.13 -0.43
C PRO A 70 11.00 1.17 -0.75
N CYS A 71 11.69 1.46 -1.85
CA CYS A 71 12.81 0.69 -2.42
C CYS A 71 14.20 1.05 -1.85
N GLN A 72 14.29 1.64 -0.65
CA GLN A 72 15.57 2.25 -0.22
C GLN A 72 16.71 1.25 0.03
N ASP A 73 16.40 -0.02 0.31
CA ASP A 73 17.39 -1.09 0.46
C ASP A 73 17.71 -1.82 -0.86
N LEU A 74 17.00 -1.50 -1.95
CA LEU A 74 17.05 -2.18 -3.25
C LEU A 74 17.53 -1.26 -4.40
N SER A 75 17.46 0.07 -4.24
CA SER A 75 17.87 1.03 -5.28
C SER A 75 19.40 1.10 -5.48
N ASN A 76 19.84 1.23 -6.74
CA ASN A 76 21.25 1.37 -7.16
C ASN A 76 21.98 2.62 -6.61
N ALA A 77 21.29 3.54 -5.92
CA ALA A 77 21.85 4.79 -5.41
C ALA A 77 22.43 4.68 -3.98
N ASN A 78 22.23 3.56 -3.27
CA ASN A 78 22.80 3.32 -1.94
C ASN A 78 24.00 2.37 -2.03
N THR A 79 25.17 2.83 -1.60
CA THR A 79 26.45 2.08 -1.57
C THR A 79 26.44 0.94 -0.54
N GLU A 80 25.46 0.88 0.36
CA GLU A 80 25.30 -0.16 1.39
C GLU A 80 24.10 -1.07 1.07
N ARG A 81 24.32 -2.05 0.19
CA ARG A 81 23.32 -3.09 -0.12
C ARG A 81 23.09 -3.98 1.11
N LYS A 82 22.03 -3.74 1.88
CA LYS A 82 21.47 -4.77 2.79
C LYS A 82 20.45 -5.68 2.10
N GLY A 83 19.99 -5.33 0.89
CA GLY A 83 19.03 -6.13 0.15
C GLY A 83 17.76 -6.40 0.96
N LEU A 84 17.11 -7.56 0.72
CA LEU A 84 15.86 -7.96 1.39
C LEU A 84 15.94 -8.12 2.92
N THR A 85 17.14 -7.96 3.52
CA THR A 85 17.35 -8.02 4.97
C THR A 85 17.33 -6.66 5.66
N GLY A 86 17.16 -5.56 4.90
CA GLY A 86 16.99 -4.22 5.47
C GLY A 86 15.60 -3.98 6.08
N GLN A 87 15.53 -3.12 7.10
CA GLN A 87 14.29 -2.87 7.86
C GLN A 87 13.13 -2.36 7.00
N ARG A 88 13.40 -1.69 5.86
CA ARG A 88 12.37 -1.15 4.96
C ARG A 88 11.93 -2.18 3.91
N SER A 89 12.82 -3.09 3.49
CA SER A 89 12.44 -4.31 2.76
C SER A 89 11.48 -5.21 3.56
N GLY A 90 11.55 -5.14 4.89
CA GLY A 90 10.64 -5.83 5.82
C GLY A 90 9.16 -5.46 5.62
N LEU A 91 8.85 -4.24 5.16
CA LEU A 91 7.47 -3.80 4.98
C LEU A 91 6.78 -4.53 3.82
N PHE A 92 7.53 -4.89 2.78
CA PHE A 92 7.00 -5.72 1.70
C PHE A 92 6.59 -7.10 2.20
N TYR A 93 7.39 -7.72 3.08
CA TYR A 93 7.04 -9.01 3.68
C TYR A 93 5.78 -8.91 4.54
N LYS A 94 5.58 -7.82 5.27
CA LYS A 94 4.31 -7.58 5.99
C LYS A 94 3.11 -7.48 5.05
N PHE A 95 3.26 -6.79 3.92
CA PHE A 95 2.21 -6.79 2.90
C PHE A 95 1.94 -8.20 2.34
N VAL A 96 2.98 -8.98 2.03
CA VAL A 96 2.83 -10.35 1.53
C VAL A 96 2.17 -11.28 2.56
N GLU A 97 2.49 -11.14 3.85
CA GLU A 97 1.82 -11.86 4.94
C GLU A 97 0.31 -11.59 4.94
N LEU A 98 -0.09 -10.32 4.83
CA LEU A 98 -1.50 -9.94 4.77
C LEU A 98 -2.19 -10.48 3.51
N VAL A 99 -1.52 -10.44 2.36
CA VAL A 99 -2.04 -11.02 1.10
C VAL A 99 -2.22 -12.54 1.22
N ALA A 100 -1.29 -13.23 1.87
CA ALA A 100 -1.35 -14.66 2.09
C ALA A 100 -2.45 -15.08 3.06
N GLU A 101 -2.96 -14.17 3.89
CA GLU A 101 -4.08 -14.42 4.79
C GLU A 101 -5.43 -14.03 4.17
N VAL A 102 -5.51 -12.87 3.49
CA VAL A 102 -6.76 -12.35 2.93
C VAL A 102 -7.07 -12.90 1.54
N HIS A 103 -6.07 -13.27 0.76
CA HIS A 103 -6.19 -13.80 -0.60
C HIS A 103 -7.02 -12.90 -1.55
N PRO A 104 -6.61 -11.64 -1.82
CA PRO A 104 -7.26 -10.82 -2.84
C PRO A 104 -7.13 -11.47 -4.23
N ALA A 105 -8.13 -11.25 -5.09
CA ALA A 105 -8.15 -11.84 -6.43
C ALA A 105 -7.08 -11.26 -7.35
N TRP A 106 -6.69 -10.00 -7.13
CA TRP A 106 -5.72 -9.29 -7.96
C TRP A 106 -4.71 -8.52 -7.11
N LEU A 107 -3.47 -8.51 -7.59
CA LEU A 107 -2.39 -7.68 -7.04
C LEU A 107 -1.84 -6.78 -8.14
N VAL A 108 -1.66 -5.49 -7.81
CA VAL A 108 -0.91 -4.53 -8.65
C VAL A 108 0.26 -4.00 -7.83
N LEU A 109 1.46 -4.36 -8.24
CA LEU A 109 2.69 -4.05 -7.51
C LEU A 109 3.59 -3.17 -8.37
N GLU A 110 4.04 -2.06 -7.81
CA GLU A 110 5.00 -1.17 -8.47
C GLU A 110 6.25 -1.03 -7.60
N ASN A 111 7.40 -1.08 -8.24
CA ASN A 111 8.69 -0.81 -7.63
C ASN A 111 9.67 -0.33 -8.69
N VAL A 112 10.68 0.45 -8.28
CA VAL A 112 11.74 0.90 -9.17
C VAL A 112 12.69 -0.26 -9.55
N PRO A 113 13.33 -0.22 -10.75
CA PRO A 113 14.32 -1.21 -11.19
C PRO A 113 15.58 -1.30 -10.33
#